data_AF-A0A9D6VBE8-F1
#
_entry.id   AF-A0A9D6VBE8-F1
#
_cell.length_a   1.000
_cell.length_b   1.000
_cell.length_c   1.000
_cell.angle_alpha   90.00
_cell.angle_beta   90.00
_cell.angle_gamma   90.00
#
_symmetry.space_group_name_H-M   'P 1'
#
loop_
_entity.id
_entity.type
_entity.pdbx_description
1 polymer ?
#
loop_
_entity_poly.entity_id
_entity_poly.type
_entity_poly.pdbx_seq_one_letter_code
_entity_poly.pdbx_strand_id
1 'polypeptide(L)' 'MSKILNLSENTTDEDLRHLTTLLLYHLVEKSGGQVQFKLEDAHRVRESLTTKMVQMQVGDEIRLRIINRLPELS' A
#
# COMPACT_ATOMS: atom_id res chain seq x y z
N MET A 1 -19.75 -8.77 -1.96
CA MET A 1 -19.12 -8.50 -3.27
C MET A 1 -17.78 -7.84 -3.03
N SER A 2 -16.67 -8.44 -3.48
CA SER A 2 -15.33 -7.87 -3.31
C SER A 2 -15.01 -6.88 -4.43
N LYS A 3 -14.67 -5.63 -4.10
CA LYS A 3 -14.17 -4.65 -5.07
C LYS A 3 -12.64 -4.67 -5.03
N ILE A 4 -12.01 -4.91 -6.19
CA ILE A 4 -10.57 -4.69 -6.35
C ILE A 4 -10.39 -3.19 -6.57
N LEU A 5 -9.79 -2.51 -5.61
CA LEU A 5 -9.45 -1.10 -5.72
C LEU A 5 -7.97 -1.00 -6.07
N ASN A 6 -7.69 -0.64 -7.31
CA ASN A 6 -6.39 -0.11 -7.67
C ASN A 6 -6.29 1.28 -7.03
N LEU A 7 -5.54 1.37 -5.93
CA LEU A 7 -5.34 2.62 -5.19
C LEU A 7 -4.76 3.76 -6.06
N SER A 8 -4.23 3.44 -7.24
CA SER A 8 -3.68 4.42 -8.17
C SER A 8 -4.70 5.19 -9.01
N GLU A 9 -5.92 4.70 -9.22
CA GLU A 9 -6.81 5.27 -10.26
C GLU A 9 -8.14 5.83 -9.73
N ASN A 10 -8.68 5.31 -8.63
CA ASN A 10 -10.07 5.58 -8.21
C ASN A 10 -10.22 6.07 -6.76
N THR A 11 -9.15 6.54 -6.13
CA THR A 11 -9.16 6.94 -4.71
C THR A 11 -8.77 8.41 -4.60
N THR A 12 -9.56 9.22 -3.88
CA THR A 12 -9.20 10.62 -3.66
C THR A 12 -7.97 10.72 -2.74
N ASP A 13 -7.23 11.83 -2.80
CA ASP A 13 -6.06 12.05 -1.92
C ASP A 13 -6.43 11.98 -0.43
N GLU A 14 -7.66 12.38 -0.07
CA GLU A 14 -8.16 12.30 1.31
C GLU A 14 -8.45 10.86 1.74
N ASP A 15 -9.11 10.08 0.88
CA ASP A 15 -9.36 8.65 1.12
C ASP A 15 -8.04 7.87 1.23
N LEU A 16 -7.08 8.17 0.35
CA LEU A 16 -5.74 7.60 0.39
C LEU A 16 -5.04 7.91 1.71
N ARG A 17 -5.12 9.15 2.18
CA ARG A 17 -4.51 9.57 3.45
C ARG A 17 -5.14 8.81 4.62
N HIS A 18 -6.48 8.77 4.70
CA HIS A 18 -7.17 8.09 5.78
C HIS A 18 -6.85 6.59 5.82
N LEU A 19 -6.89 5.93 4.66
CA LEU A 19 -6.54 4.52 4.53
C LEU A 19 -5.07 4.25 4.89
N THR A 20 -4.16 5.09 4.42
CA THR A 20 -2.72 4.94 4.72
C THR A 20 -2.46 5.05 6.22
N THR A 21 -3.11 6.00 6.91
CA THR A 21 -3.02 6.12 8.37
C THR A 21 -3.53 4.86 9.07
N LEU A 22 -4.68 4.33 8.66
CA LEU A 22 -5.25 3.10 9.24
C LEU A 22 -4.32 1.91 9.06
N LEU A 23 -3.78 1.70 7.86
CA LEU A 23 -2.90 0.58 7.54
C LEU A 23 -1.55 0.69 8.27
N LEU A 24 -1.00 1.90 8.36
CA LEU A 24 0.21 2.16 9.14
C LEU A 24 0.01 1.83 10.62
N TYR A 25 -1.10 2.30 11.21
CA TYR A 25 -1.43 2.00 12.60
C TYR A 25 -1.55 0.49 12.83
N HIS A 26 -2.31 -0.20 11.98
CA HIS A 26 -2.49 -1.66 12.07
C HIS A 26 -1.15 -2.41 11.97
N LEU A 27 -0.27 -2.00 11.06
CA LEU A 27 1.06 -2.59 10.92
C LEU A 27 1.91 -2.41 12.19
N VAL A 28 1.93 -1.20 12.75
CA VAL A 28 2.71 -0.90 13.95
C VAL A 28 2.17 -1.66 15.16
N GLU A 29 0.84 -1.68 15.32
CA GLU A 29 0.17 -2.46 16.36
C GLU A 29 0.53 -3.95 16.27
N LYS A 30 0.42 -4.55 15.07
CA LYS A 30 0.76 -5.96 14.84
C LYS A 30 2.24 -6.28 15.03
N SER A 31 3.10 -5.27 14.89
CA SER A 31 4.55 -5.39 15.10
C SER A 31 4.96 -5.17 16.56
N GLY A 32 4.00 -5.06 17.50
CA GLY A 32 4.27 -4.88 18.92
C GLY A 32 4.45 -3.42 19.35
N GLY A 33 3.87 -2.48 18.60
CA GLY A 33 3.88 -1.05 18.91
C GLY A 33 5.05 -0.27 18.31
N GLN A 34 5.99 -0.94 17.64
CA GLN A 34 7.13 -0.29 16.98
C GLN A 34 7.55 -1.06 15.72
N VAL A 35 7.90 -0.32 14.67
CA VAL A 35 8.54 -0.84 13.46
C VAL A 35 9.85 -0.07 13.26
N GLN A 36 10.92 -0.79 12.98
CA GLN A 36 12.23 -0.21 12.70
C GLN A 36 12.74 -0.70 11.34
N PHE A 37 13.25 0.23 10.54
CA PHE A 37 13.89 -0.05 9.24
C PHE A 37 15.14 0.82 9.10
N LYS A 38 16.11 0.35 8.31
CA LYS A 38 17.30 1.14 7.98
C LYS A 38 16.98 2.15 6.88
N LEU A 39 17.79 3.20 6.77
CA LEU A 39 17.69 4.15 5.66
C LEU A 39 17.81 3.46 4.30
N GLU A 40 18.68 2.45 4.20
CA GLU A 40 18.87 1.63 3.00
C GLU A 40 17.59 0.89 2.57
N ASP A 41 16.78 0.43 3.55
CA ASP A 41 15.50 -0.22 3.27
C ASP A 41 14.52 0.78 2.65
N ALA A 42 14.49 2.03 3.16
CA ALA A 42 13.66 3.08 2.60
C ALA A 42 14.05 3.42 1.14
N HIS A 43 15.35 3.49 0.84
CA HIS A 43 15.84 3.70 -0.52
C HIS A 43 15.43 2.55 -1.45
N ARG A 44 15.61 1.30 -1.02
CA ARG A 44 15.23 0.11 -1.80
C ARG A 44 13.73 0.05 -2.08
N VAL A 45 12.91 0.38 -1.08
CA VAL A 45 11.45 0.45 -1.25
C VAL A 45 11.09 1.54 -2.26
N ARG A 46 11.69 2.73 -2.17
CA ARG A 46 11.45 3.83 -3.12
C ARG A 46 11.81 3.45 -4.55
N GLU A 47 12.92 2.76 -4.76
CA GLU A 47 13.30 2.24 -6.07
C GLU A 47 12.31 1.17 -6.55
N SER A 48 11.89 0.25 -5.69
CA SER A 48 10.91 -0.77 -6.04
C SER A 48 9.53 -0.18 -6.41
N LEU A 49 9.15 0.98 -5.87
CA LEU A 49 7.88 1.65 -6.19
C LEU A 49 7.84 2.20 -7.62
N THR A 50 8.97 2.29 -8.32
CA THR A 50 9.02 2.72 -9.74
C THR A 50 8.43 1.66 -10.67
N THR A 51 8.57 0.38 -10.31
CA THR A 51 8.14 -0.76 -11.13
C THR A 51 7.00 -1.55 -10.51
N LYS A 52 6.68 -1.27 -9.23
CA LYS A 52 5.64 -1.97 -8.49
C LYS A 52 4.60 -1.01 -7.90
N MET A 53 3.44 -1.55 -7.55
CA MET A 53 2.37 -0.85 -6.86
C MET A 53 1.70 -1.78 -5.85
N VAL A 54 1.02 -1.19 -4.86
CA VAL A 54 0.19 -1.95 -3.93
C VAL A 54 -1.23 -2.01 -4.49
N GLN A 55 -1.73 -3.22 -4.70
CA GLN A 55 -3.14 -3.46 -5.01
C GLN A 55 -3.89 -3.80 -3.73
N MET A 56 -5.06 -3.19 -3.56
CA MET A 56 -5.96 -3.44 -2.45
C MET A 56 -7.21 -4.17 -2.93
N GLN A 57 -7.62 -5.19 -2.19
CA GLN A 57 -8.92 -5.83 -2.34
C GLN A 57 -9.72 -5.59 -1.07
N VAL A 58 -10.91 -5.03 -1.23
CA VAL A 58 -11.84 -4.76 -0.12
C VAL A 58 -13.05 -5.68 -0.25
N GLY A 59 -13.27 -6.48 0.79
CA GLY A 59 -14.43 -7.35 0.99
C GLY A 59 -14.74 -7.46 2.48
N ASP A 60 -15.06 -8.66 2.95
CA ASP A 60 -15.19 -8.95 4.40
C ASP A 60 -13.85 -8.79 5.15
N GLU A 61 -12.75 -8.77 4.40
CA GLU A 61 -11.39 -8.49 4.84
C GLU A 61 -10.69 -7.54 3.85
N ILE A 62 -9.66 -6.83 4.34
CA ILE A 62 -8.80 -5.98 3.52
C ILE A 62 -7.53 -6.77 3.20
N ARG A 63 -7.27 -6.99 1.91
CA ARG A 63 -6.05 -7.67 1.45
C ARG A 63 -5.19 -6.73 0.62
N LEU A 64 -3.91 -6.63 0.99
CA LEU A 64 -2.91 -5.84 0.28
C LEU A 64 -1.90 -6.78 -0.37
N ARG A 65 -1.56 -6.52 -1.64
CA ARG A 65 -0.49 -7.26 -2.33
C ARG A 65 0.33 -6.34 -3.21
N ILE A 66 1.63 -6.62 -3.34
CA ILE A 66 2.50 -5.93 -4.29
C ILE A 66 2.34 -6.58 -5.67
N ILE A 67 2.09 -5.76 -6.69
CA ILE A 67 2.02 -6.17 -8.09
C ILE A 67 3.01 -5.33 -8.91
N ASN A 68 3.41 -5.82 -10.09
CA ASN A 68 4.14 -4.99 -11.05
C ASN A 68 3.18 -3.95 -11.65
N ARG A 69 3.68 -2.74 -11.91
CA ARG A 69 2.96 -1.75 -12.71
C ARG A 69 2.77 -2.31 -14.12
N LEU A 70 1.56 -2.25 -14.66
CA LEU A 70 1.29 -2.69 -16.03
C LEU A 70 1.94 -1.71 -17.02
N PRO A 71 2.52 -2.17 -18.15
CA PRO A 71 3.25 -1.31 -19.10
C PRO A 71 2.41 -0.26 -19.83
N GLU A 72 1.10 -0.16 -19.60
CA GLU A 72 0.17 0.63 -20.44
C GLU A 72 -0.22 1.98 -19.82
N LEU A 73 0.43 2.41 -18.73
CA LEU A 73 0.15 3.67 -18.01
C LEU A 73 1.39 4.59 -17.92
N SER A 74 2.27 4.57 -18.93
CA SER A 74 3.44 5.48 -19.02
C SER A 74 3.14 6.70 -19.89
#